data_AF-A0AAN8F9F2-F1
#
_entry.id   AF-A0AAN8F9F2-F1
#
_cell.length_a   1.000
_cell.length_b   1.000
_cell.length_c   1.000
_cell.angle_alpha   90.00
_cell.angle_beta   90.00
_cell.angle_gamma   90.00
#
_symmetry.space_group_name_H-M   'P 1'
#
loop_
_entity.id
_entity.type
_entity.pdbx_description
1 polymer ?
#
loop_
_entity_poly.entity_id
_entity_poly.type
_entity_poly.pdbx_seq_one_letter_code
_entity_poly.pdbx_strand_id
1 'polypeptide(L)'
;MLRYWLSIIILSSISITLFFVFKTHNIHRPVWIKEYFFTQVNCSTLLEAINPPFEALLIDTYILQSLANNKCYKEERRVRLAIDVLLSSSLRKGHHTKYDIIYYQTPTYKEYLRVYDIELRILPRMHLDVSGNLFIPHNIERFLQYWSRSKFIDCLGLDMRRTTNKPYLPLDKTVQAMSSLVKYLATFDVYPLLNGGTLL
;
A
#
# COMPACT_ATOMS: atom_id res chain seq x y z
N MET A 1 7.83 -41.32 -43.22
CA MET A 1 8.64 -41.23 -41.99
C MET A 1 9.18 -39.83 -41.69
N LEU A 2 9.69 -39.07 -42.67
CA LEU A 2 10.33 -37.75 -42.44
C LEU A 2 9.41 -36.67 -41.85
N ARG A 3 8.11 -36.69 -42.17
CA ARG A 3 7.12 -35.72 -41.67
C ARG A 3 6.81 -35.84 -40.16
N TYR A 4 6.91 -37.04 -39.59
CA TYR A 4 6.67 -37.24 -38.15
C TYR A 4 7.81 -36.69 -37.29
N TRP A 5 9.04 -36.74 -37.80
CA TRP A 5 10.22 -36.22 -37.09
C TRP A 5 10.23 -34.70 -37.03
N LEU A 6 9.81 -34.00 -38.08
CA LEU A 6 9.71 -32.52 -38.04
C LEU A 6 8.66 -32.04 -37.03
N SER A 7 7.51 -32.71 -36.93
CA SER A 7 6.46 -32.31 -35.98
C SER A 7 6.88 -32.47 -34.52
N ILE A 8 7.67 -33.52 -34.21
CA ILE A 8 8.19 -33.76 -32.84
C ILE A 8 9.23 -32.69 -32.47
N ILE A 9 10.11 -32.31 -33.41
CA ILE A 9 11.12 -31.28 -33.17
C ILE A 9 10.46 -29.92 -32.93
N ILE A 10 9.43 -29.55 -33.71
CA ILE A 10 8.72 -28.27 -33.56
C ILE A 10 7.90 -28.22 -32.26
N LEU A 11 7.27 -29.33 -31.84
CA LEU A 11 6.56 -29.39 -30.55
C LEU A 11 7.52 -29.29 -29.35
N SER A 12 8.72 -29.87 -29.46
CA SER A 12 9.74 -29.78 -28.40
C SER A 12 10.30 -28.37 -28.23
N SER A 13 10.50 -27.62 -29.33
CA SER A 13 11.03 -26.26 -29.27
C SER A 13 10.01 -25.25 -28.72
N ILE A 14 8.72 -25.43 -29.00
CA ILE A 14 7.64 -24.61 -28.44
C ILE A 14 7.51 -24.86 -26.92
N SER A 15 7.66 -26.10 -26.44
CA SER A 15 7.59 -26.39 -25.00
C SER A 15 8.79 -25.83 -24.23
N ILE A 16 9.99 -25.86 -24.81
CA ILE A 16 11.20 -25.30 -24.18
C ILE A 16 11.09 -23.77 -24.10
N THR A 17 10.64 -23.12 -25.18
CA THR A 17 10.45 -21.66 -25.19
C THR A 17 9.35 -21.20 -24.23
N LEU A 18 8.23 -21.92 -24.11
CA LEU A 18 7.21 -21.60 -23.10
C LEU A 18 7.74 -21.76 -21.68
N PHE A 19 8.55 -22.80 -21.40
CA PHE A 19 9.14 -23.01 -20.08
C PHE A 19 10.16 -21.93 -19.73
N PHE A 20 10.95 -21.46 -20.69
CA PHE A 20 11.87 -20.34 -20.49
C PHE A 20 11.12 -19.01 -20.30
N VAL A 21 10.06 -18.73 -21.08
CA VAL A 21 9.26 -17.50 -20.93
C VAL A 21 8.52 -17.46 -19.58
N PHE A 22 7.96 -18.60 -19.13
CA PHE A 22 7.31 -18.69 -17.81
C PHE A 22 8.31 -18.56 -16.65
N LYS A 23 9.54 -19.07 -16.83
CA LYS A 23 10.61 -18.95 -15.82
C LYS A 23 11.21 -17.54 -15.77
N THR A 24 11.24 -16.81 -16.89
CA THR A 24 11.72 -15.42 -16.92
C THR A 24 10.71 -14.39 -16.39
N HIS A 25 9.42 -14.72 -16.29
CA HIS A 25 8.45 -13.83 -15.62
C HIS A 25 8.39 -14.00 -14.09
N ASN A 26 8.97 -15.09 -13.58
CA ASN A 26 9.33 -15.23 -12.16
C ASN A 26 10.81 -14.82 -11.98
N ILE A 27 11.12 -13.56 -12.29
CA ILE A 27 12.33 -12.93 -11.77
C ILE A 27 12.20 -12.91 -10.24
N HIS A 28 12.74 -13.97 -9.63
CA HIS A 28 13.25 -13.92 -8.28
C HIS A 28 14.14 -12.68 -8.19
N ARG A 29 13.65 -11.65 -7.50
CA ARG A 29 14.58 -10.68 -6.91
C ARG A 29 15.60 -11.50 -6.12
N PRO A 30 16.90 -11.25 -6.26
CA PRO A 30 17.87 -11.84 -5.36
C PRO A 30 17.48 -11.40 -3.94
N VAL A 31 16.98 -12.36 -3.16
CA VAL A 31 16.78 -12.20 -1.73
C VAL A 31 18.18 -12.22 -1.14
N TRP A 32 18.71 -11.04 -0.88
CA TRP A 32 19.86 -10.91 0.02
C TRP A 32 19.39 -11.39 1.38
N ILE A 33 19.63 -12.67 1.70
CA ILE A 33 19.45 -13.20 3.05
C ILE A 33 20.58 -12.61 3.87
N LYS A 34 20.39 -11.37 4.34
CA LYS A 34 21.07 -10.94 5.56
C LYS A 34 20.53 -11.85 6.66
N GLU A 35 21.42 -12.56 7.35
CA GLU A 35 21.09 -13.22 8.61
C GLU A 35 20.70 -12.13 9.62
N TYR A 36 19.40 -11.81 9.63
CA TYR A 36 18.82 -10.91 10.60
C TYR A 36 18.60 -11.70 11.90
N PHE A 37 19.23 -11.27 12.98
CA PHE A 37 18.92 -11.76 14.31
C PHE A 37 17.53 -11.26 14.71
N PHE A 38 16.51 -12.11 14.56
CA PHE A 38 15.16 -11.84 15.02
C PHE A 38 14.98 -12.41 16.42
N THR A 39 14.80 -11.54 17.41
CA THR A 39 14.39 -11.98 18.75
C THR A 39 12.89 -11.84 18.87
N GLN A 40 12.18 -12.95 19.11
CA GLN A 40 10.76 -12.92 19.39
C GLN A 40 10.52 -12.17 20.71
N VAL A 41 9.59 -11.22 20.68
CA VAL A 41 9.24 -10.37 21.83
C VAL A 41 7.73 -10.19 21.92
N ASN A 42 7.25 -9.76 23.08
CA ASN A 42 5.87 -9.34 23.21
C ASN A 42 5.61 -8.08 22.36
N CYS A 43 4.43 -8.00 21.75
CA CYS A 43 4.08 -6.88 20.88
C CYS A 43 4.01 -5.55 21.63
N SER A 44 3.62 -5.54 22.92
CA SER A 44 3.70 -4.34 23.76
C SER A 44 5.14 -3.83 23.89
N THR A 45 6.10 -4.72 24.17
CA THR A 45 7.52 -4.40 24.25
C THR A 45 8.07 -3.90 22.91
N LEU A 46 7.60 -4.46 21.78
CA LEU A 46 7.95 -3.98 20.46
C LEU A 46 7.45 -2.54 20.25
N LEU A 47 6.19 -2.25 20.59
CA LEU A 47 5.60 -0.91 20.46
C LEU A 47 6.31 0.12 21.35
N GLU A 48 6.64 -0.24 22.58
CA GLU A 48 7.43 0.60 23.49
C GLU A 48 8.82 0.92 22.92
N ALA A 49 9.48 -0.07 22.30
CA ALA A 49 10.80 0.12 21.70
C ALA A 49 10.76 1.01 20.44
N ILE A 50 9.64 1.02 19.71
CA ILE A 50 9.43 1.82 18.50
C ILE A 50 8.94 3.23 18.84
N ASN A 51 8.32 3.43 20.01
CA ASN A 51 7.61 4.65 20.37
C ASN A 51 8.48 5.91 20.14
N PRO A 52 8.12 6.76 19.17
CA PRO A 52 8.91 7.94 18.83
C PRO A 52 8.75 9.07 19.87
N PRO A 53 9.70 10.01 19.94
CA PRO A 53 9.59 11.19 20.81
C PRO A 53 8.64 12.27 20.24
N PHE A 54 7.86 11.95 19.22
CA PHE A 54 6.96 12.84 18.51
C PHE A 54 5.75 12.04 18.04
N GLU A 55 4.62 12.70 17.81
CA GLU A 55 3.42 12.05 17.28
C GLU A 55 3.64 11.50 15.87
N ALA A 56 3.36 10.22 15.66
CA ALA A 56 3.52 9.58 14.37
C ALA A 56 2.58 8.40 14.14
N LEU A 57 2.12 8.24 12.91
CA LEU A 57 1.38 7.08 12.44
C LEU A 57 2.34 5.96 12.02
N LEU A 58 2.15 4.77 12.59
CA LEU A 58 2.85 3.56 12.16
C LEU A 58 2.32 3.13 10.79
N ILE A 59 3.19 3.14 9.78
CA ILE A 59 2.88 2.72 8.40
C ILE A 59 3.77 1.57 7.92
N ASP A 60 4.66 1.09 8.78
CA ASP A 60 5.57 0.01 8.48
C ASP A 60 4.79 -1.31 8.30
N THR A 61 4.60 -1.71 7.05
CA THR A 61 3.72 -2.83 6.71
C THR A 61 4.16 -4.15 7.34
N TYR A 62 5.46 -4.35 7.56
CA TYR A 62 5.97 -5.57 8.19
C TYR A 62 5.68 -5.59 9.69
N ILE A 63 5.89 -4.47 10.39
CA ILE A 63 5.55 -4.38 11.82
C ILE A 63 4.04 -4.50 12.00
N LEU A 64 3.25 -3.84 11.15
CA LEU A 64 1.79 -3.95 11.15
C LEU A 64 1.33 -5.39 10.94
N GLN A 65 1.88 -6.11 9.96
CA GLN A 65 1.60 -7.54 9.77
C GLN A 65 1.99 -8.38 10.99
N SER A 66 3.11 -8.06 11.63
CA SER A 66 3.56 -8.75 12.84
C SER A 66 2.60 -8.53 14.02
N LEU A 67 2.09 -7.30 14.19
CA LEU A 67 1.08 -6.94 15.18
C LEU A 67 -0.26 -7.65 14.92
N ALA A 68 -0.74 -7.64 13.67
CA ALA A 68 -1.99 -8.30 13.29
C ALA A 68 -1.95 -9.82 13.57
N ASN A 69 -0.79 -10.44 13.38
CA ASN A 69 -0.59 -11.87 13.63
C ASN A 69 -0.20 -12.19 15.08
N ASN A 70 -0.05 -11.20 15.95
CA ASN A 70 0.49 -11.33 17.30
C ASN A 70 1.85 -12.08 17.35
N LYS A 71 2.70 -11.88 16.33
CA LYS A 71 4.02 -12.49 16.17
C LYS A 71 5.06 -11.39 15.98
N CYS A 72 5.51 -10.83 17.10
CA CYS A 72 6.39 -9.67 17.10
C CYS A 72 7.86 -10.05 17.26
N TYR A 73 8.71 -9.37 16.49
CA TYR A 73 10.16 -9.57 16.48
C TYR A 73 10.87 -8.25 16.62
N LYS A 74 11.94 -8.23 17.41
CA LYS A 74 12.86 -7.11 17.48
C LYS A 74 13.86 -7.24 16.34
N GLU A 75 13.94 -6.22 15.51
CA GLU A 75 14.84 -6.15 14.36
C GLU A 75 15.56 -4.79 14.35
N GLU A 76 16.87 -4.80 14.07
CA GLU A 76 17.66 -3.59 13.89
C GLU A 76 17.49 -3.04 12.48
N ARG A 77 16.34 -2.41 12.23
CA ARG A 77 16.09 -1.67 11.00
C ARG A 77 15.35 -0.37 11.27
N ARG A 78 15.35 0.51 10.26
CA ARG A 78 14.59 1.76 10.33
C ARG A 78 13.10 1.43 10.29
N VAL A 79 12.35 2.03 11.20
CA VAL A 79 10.90 1.86 11.27
C VAL A 79 10.22 2.95 10.46
N ARG A 80 9.29 2.55 9.60
CA ARG A 80 8.59 3.49 8.74
C ARG A 80 7.42 4.16 9.44
N LEU A 81 7.47 5.50 9.54
CA LEU A 81 6.50 6.32 10.25
C LEU A 81 6.00 7.45 9.34
N ALA A 82 4.73 7.81 9.46
CA ALA A 82 4.15 8.95 8.79
C ALA A 82 3.78 10.03 9.81
N ILE A 83 4.11 11.29 9.52
CA ILE A 83 3.87 12.40 10.44
C ILE A 83 3.05 13.48 9.75
N ASP A 84 2.18 14.16 10.50
CA ASP A 84 1.43 15.27 9.95
C ASP A 84 2.38 16.39 9.51
N VAL A 85 2.18 16.90 8.29
CA VAL A 85 2.97 18.00 7.72
C VAL A 85 2.99 19.24 8.62
N LEU A 86 1.93 19.45 9.41
CA LEU A 86 1.85 20.54 10.38
C LEU A 86 2.88 20.40 11.52
N LEU A 87 3.31 19.18 11.84
CA LEU A 87 4.32 18.87 12.84
C LEU A 87 5.75 18.79 12.23
N SER A 88 5.92 19.08 10.94
CA SER A 88 7.24 18.98 10.29
C SER A 88 8.29 19.95 10.83
N SER A 89 7.87 21.11 11.33
CA SER A 89 8.77 22.16 11.84
C SER A 89 9.43 21.79 13.18
N SER A 90 8.76 21.02 14.03
CA SER A 90 9.30 20.56 15.32
C SER A 90 10.35 19.45 15.15
N LEU A 91 10.24 18.66 14.08
CA LEU A 91 11.16 17.54 13.78
C LEU A 91 12.52 17.96 13.22
N ARG A 92 12.59 19.10 12.52
CA ARG A 92 13.83 19.55 11.83
C ARG A 92 15.02 19.78 12.77
N LYS A 93 14.80 19.84 14.08
CA LYS A 93 15.83 20.04 15.10
C LYS A 93 16.51 18.74 15.56
N GLY A 94 15.97 17.56 15.22
CA GLY A 94 16.45 16.26 15.70
C GLY A 94 16.95 15.35 14.58
N HIS A 95 18.08 14.65 14.82
CA HIS A 95 18.54 13.60 13.91
C HIS A 95 17.86 12.27 14.28
N HIS A 96 16.89 11.84 13.47
CA HIS A 96 16.08 10.65 13.74
C HIS A 96 16.49 9.45 12.85
N THR A 97 17.73 8.95 13.03
CA THR A 97 18.29 7.87 12.19
C THR A 97 17.53 6.54 12.28
N LYS A 98 16.85 6.28 13.40
CA LYS A 98 16.09 5.05 13.65
C LYS A 98 14.77 4.96 12.86
N TYR A 99 14.31 6.06 12.27
CA TYR A 99 13.02 6.13 11.60
C TYR A 99 13.19 6.47 10.12
N ASP A 100 12.38 5.84 9.27
CA ASP A 100 12.12 6.29 7.90
C ASP A 100 10.83 7.11 7.92
N ILE A 101 10.98 8.44 7.89
CA ILE A 101 9.87 9.38 8.12
C ILE A 101 9.33 9.85 6.77
N ILE A 102 8.03 9.70 6.59
CA ILE A 102 7.28 10.36 5.51
C ILE A 102 6.23 11.30 6.08
N TYR A 103 5.64 12.12 5.22
CA TYR A 103 4.65 13.11 5.64
C TYR A 103 3.26 12.75 5.14
N TYR A 104 2.25 13.09 5.94
CA TYR A 104 0.87 13.09 5.50
C TYR A 104 0.19 14.41 5.85
N GLN A 105 -0.96 14.64 5.23
CA GLN A 105 -1.83 15.75 5.53
C GLN A 105 -3.26 15.23 5.67
N THR A 106 -3.99 15.81 6.61
CA THR A 106 -5.43 15.60 6.76
C THR A 106 -6.15 16.86 6.26
N PRO A 107 -6.62 16.92 5.00
CA PRO A 107 -7.28 18.11 4.50
C PRO A 107 -8.59 18.36 5.27
N THR A 108 -8.84 19.62 5.62
CA THR A 108 -10.05 20.00 6.35
C THR A 108 -11.30 19.59 5.58
N TYR A 109 -12.29 19.04 6.29
CA TYR A 109 -13.56 18.57 5.73
C TYR A 109 -13.45 17.46 4.68
N LYS A 110 -12.32 16.72 4.65
CA LYS A 110 -12.16 15.54 3.80
C LYS A 110 -12.02 14.28 4.66
N GLU A 111 -12.55 13.18 4.16
CA GLU A 111 -12.51 11.87 4.82
C GLU A 111 -11.36 11.00 4.31
N TYR A 112 -10.22 11.62 4.02
CA TYR A 112 -9.02 10.93 3.56
C TYR A 112 -7.75 11.63 4.03
N LEU A 113 -6.66 10.86 4.08
CA LEU A 113 -5.29 11.31 4.29
C LEU A 113 -4.59 11.39 2.93
N ARG A 114 -3.83 12.47 2.71
CA ARG A 114 -2.86 12.55 1.61
C ARG A 114 -1.49 12.19 2.17
N VAL A 115 -0.89 11.12 1.67
CA VAL A 115 0.43 10.67 2.11
C VAL A 115 1.45 10.92 1.01
N TYR A 116 2.50 11.66 1.35
CA TYR A 116 3.61 12.02 0.47
C TYR A 116 4.73 10.99 0.63
N ASP A 117 4.51 9.79 0.07
CA ASP A 117 5.51 8.74 -0.11
C ASP A 117 6.27 8.98 -1.45
N ILE A 118 7.06 8.01 -1.92
CA ILE A 118 7.68 8.01 -3.26
C ILE A 118 6.65 8.35 -4.35
N GLU A 119 5.45 7.80 -4.20
CA GLU A 119 4.26 8.17 -4.97
C GLU A 119 3.26 8.81 -4.01
N LEU A 120 2.49 9.79 -4.50
CA LEU A 120 1.34 10.30 -3.74
C LEU A 120 0.38 9.14 -3.46
N ARG A 121 -0.21 9.13 -2.27
CA ARG A 121 -1.22 8.16 -1.85
C ARG A 121 -2.44 8.85 -1.25
N ILE A 122 -3.63 8.35 -1.55
CA ILE A 122 -4.86 8.72 -0.85
C ILE A 122 -5.33 7.53 -0.01
N LEU A 123 -5.46 7.73 1.29
CA LEU A 123 -5.99 6.73 2.21
C LEU A 123 -7.31 7.22 2.79
N PRO A 124 -8.38 6.41 2.82
CA PRO A 124 -9.56 6.74 3.60
C PRO A 124 -9.19 7.03 5.06
N ARG A 125 -9.88 7.98 5.69
CA ARG A 125 -9.70 8.23 7.12
C ARG A 125 -10.11 6.99 7.91
N MET A 126 -9.34 6.69 8.95
CA MET A 126 -9.49 5.48 9.74
C MET A 126 -9.41 5.78 11.23
N HIS A 127 -9.89 4.85 12.05
CA HIS A 127 -9.70 4.89 13.49
C HIS A 127 -8.28 4.44 13.84
N LEU A 128 -7.67 5.11 14.81
CA LEU A 128 -6.30 4.88 15.25
C LEU A 128 -6.31 4.59 16.75
N ASP A 129 -5.64 3.52 17.14
CA ASP A 129 -5.28 3.25 18.53
C ASP A 129 -4.01 4.05 18.88
N VAL A 130 -3.86 4.40 20.15
CA VAL A 130 -2.75 5.22 20.63
C VAL A 130 -1.88 4.41 21.59
N SER A 131 -0.58 4.37 21.34
CA SER A 131 0.42 3.81 22.25
C SER A 131 1.57 4.80 22.41
N GLY A 132 1.56 5.56 23.51
CA GLY A 132 2.49 6.69 23.68
C GLY A 132 2.24 7.76 22.61
N ASN A 133 3.26 8.09 21.83
CA ASN A 133 3.15 9.01 20.68
C ASN A 133 2.94 8.28 19.34
N LEU A 134 2.79 6.96 19.38
CA LEU A 134 2.59 6.14 18.20
C LEU A 134 1.10 5.90 17.97
N PHE A 135 0.61 6.34 16.82
CA PHE A 135 -0.72 6.01 16.32
C PHE A 135 -0.67 4.72 15.50
N ILE A 136 -1.57 3.80 15.78
CA ILE A 136 -1.63 2.48 15.16
C ILE A 136 -2.99 2.30 14.49
N PRO A 137 -3.08 1.88 13.22
CA PRO A 137 -4.38 1.58 12.60
C PRO A 137 -5.16 0.53 13.39
N HIS A 138 -6.37 0.87 13.83
CA HIS A 138 -7.19 -0.02 14.66
C HIS A 138 -7.52 -1.35 13.95
N ASN A 139 -7.94 -1.27 12.69
CA ASN A 139 -8.07 -2.44 11.82
C ASN A 139 -6.86 -2.49 10.89
N ILE A 140 -5.83 -3.21 11.32
CA ILE A 140 -4.56 -3.32 10.61
C ILE A 140 -4.74 -3.97 9.23
N GLU A 141 -5.55 -5.02 9.12
CA GLU A 141 -5.77 -5.72 7.85
C GLU A 141 -6.39 -4.79 6.81
N ARG A 142 -7.45 -4.06 7.18
CA ARG A 142 -8.08 -3.06 6.32
C ARG A 142 -7.12 -1.95 5.94
N PHE A 143 -6.28 -1.48 6.88
CA PHE A 143 -5.25 -0.50 6.56
C PHE A 143 -4.29 -1.03 5.50
N LEU A 144 -3.81 -2.26 5.61
CA LEU A 144 -2.91 -2.86 4.61
C LEU A 144 -3.58 -2.99 3.23
N GLN A 145 -4.89 -3.30 3.20
CA GLN A 145 -5.66 -3.31 1.95
C GLN A 145 -5.78 -1.92 1.32
N TYR A 146 -6.03 -0.86 2.11
CA TYR A 146 -6.00 0.51 1.61
C TYR A 146 -4.59 0.95 1.20
N TRP A 147 -3.56 0.59 1.98
CA TRP A 147 -2.18 0.95 1.70
C TRP A 147 -1.71 0.39 0.36
N SER A 148 -1.99 -0.89 0.08
CA SER A 148 -1.62 -1.53 -1.20
C SER A 148 -2.30 -0.89 -2.43
N ARG A 149 -3.50 -0.32 -2.27
CA ARG A 149 -4.32 0.25 -3.35
C ARG A 149 -4.33 1.78 -3.43
N SER A 150 -3.61 2.46 -2.53
CA SER A 150 -3.68 3.92 -2.37
C SER A 150 -2.80 4.71 -3.36
N LYS A 151 -1.89 4.05 -4.06
CA LYS A 151 -0.92 4.68 -4.95
C LYS A 151 -1.62 5.29 -6.16
N PHE A 152 -1.25 6.52 -6.51
CA PHE A 152 -1.58 7.04 -7.82
C PHE A 152 -0.83 6.24 -8.89
N ILE A 153 -1.54 5.93 -9.96
CA ILE A 153 -0.99 5.30 -11.16
C ILE A 153 -0.87 6.42 -12.20
N ASP A 154 0.26 6.49 -12.89
CA ASP A 154 0.43 7.44 -13.98
C ASP A 154 -0.63 7.18 -15.07
N CYS A 155 -1.42 8.21 -15.37
CA CYS A 155 -2.42 8.12 -16.42
C CYS A 155 -1.71 8.07 -17.78
N LEU A 156 -2.22 7.26 -18.72
CA LEU A 156 -1.69 7.10 -20.08
C LEU A 156 -1.81 8.36 -20.97
N GLY A 157 -2.26 9.49 -20.42
CA GLY A 157 -2.45 10.75 -21.17
C GLY A 157 -3.45 10.64 -22.32
N LEU A 158 -4.35 9.66 -22.28
CA LEU A 158 -5.33 9.44 -23.34
C LEU A 158 -6.39 10.54 -23.28
N ASP A 159 -6.36 11.43 -24.27
CA ASP A 159 -7.42 12.41 -24.46
C ASP A 159 -8.68 11.72 -25.02
N MET A 160 -9.66 11.54 -24.15
CA MET A 160 -10.99 11.16 -24.59
C MET A 160 -11.70 12.41 -25.10
N ARG A 161 -11.77 12.54 -26.43
CA ARG A 161 -12.59 13.55 -27.12
C ARG A 161 -14.08 13.35 -26.82
N ARG A 162 -14.50 13.69 -25.61
CA ARG A 162 -15.90 13.71 -25.19
C ARG A 162 -16.49 14.98 -25.78
N THR A 163 -17.55 14.85 -26.57
CA THR A 163 -18.41 16.00 -26.88
C THR A 163 -18.87 16.60 -25.57
N THR A 164 -18.95 17.94 -25.47
CA THR A 164 -19.37 18.70 -24.28
C THR A 164 -20.85 18.51 -23.97
N ASN A 165 -21.30 17.26 -23.91
CA ASN A 165 -22.64 16.88 -23.54
C ASN A 165 -22.74 16.94 -22.03
N LYS A 166 -23.81 17.56 -21.53
CA LYS A 166 -24.10 17.59 -20.09
C LYS A 166 -24.09 16.15 -19.56
N PRO A 167 -23.48 15.89 -18.39
CA PRO A 167 -23.49 14.56 -17.81
C PRO A 167 -24.93 14.08 -17.65
N TYR A 168 -25.20 12.84 -18.08
CA TYR A 168 -26.55 12.25 -18.03
C TYR A 168 -27.07 12.15 -16.59
N LEU A 169 -26.16 11.85 -15.65
CA LEU A 169 -26.45 11.79 -14.22
C LEU A 169 -25.88 13.02 -13.48
N PRO A 170 -26.53 13.46 -12.39
CA PRO A 170 -26.00 14.50 -11.51
C PRO A 170 -24.69 14.04 -10.85
N LEU A 171 -23.58 14.66 -11.27
CA LEU A 171 -22.22 14.28 -10.89
C LEU A 171 -22.05 14.11 -9.37
N ASP A 172 -22.43 15.12 -8.59
CA ASP A 172 -22.23 15.11 -7.13
C ASP A 172 -22.97 13.95 -6.45
N LYS A 173 -24.21 13.68 -6.87
CA LYS A 173 -25.01 12.57 -6.33
C LYS A 173 -24.42 11.22 -6.73
N THR A 174 -23.94 11.09 -7.97
CA THR A 174 -23.30 9.85 -8.43
C THR A 174 -22.01 9.58 -7.68
N VAL A 175 -21.15 10.59 -7.51
CA VAL A 175 -19.90 10.47 -6.74
C VAL A 175 -20.19 10.15 -5.28
N GLN A 176 -21.18 10.80 -4.66
CA GLN A 176 -21.58 10.52 -3.29
C GLN A 176 -22.11 9.09 -3.13
N ALA A 177 -23.00 8.63 -4.02
CA ALA A 177 -23.56 7.29 -3.99
C ALA A 177 -22.47 6.22 -4.19
N MET A 178 -21.57 6.43 -5.16
CA MET A 178 -20.40 5.58 -5.39
C MET A 178 -19.50 5.49 -4.17
N SER A 179 -19.15 6.63 -3.56
CA SER A 179 -18.31 6.69 -2.37
C SER A 179 -18.95 5.95 -1.19
N SER A 180 -20.25 6.16 -0.95
CA SER A 180 -21.01 5.46 0.08
C SER A 180 -21.05 3.95 -0.15
N LEU A 181 -21.26 3.50 -1.39
CA LEU A 181 -21.24 2.08 -1.74
C LEU A 181 -19.86 1.46 -1.50
N VAL A 182 -18.78 2.13 -1.93
CA VAL A 182 -17.41 1.64 -1.69
C VAL A 182 -17.11 1.53 -0.20
N LYS A 183 -17.51 2.52 0.60
CA LYS A 183 -17.37 2.47 2.06
C LYS A 183 -18.15 1.31 2.68
N TYR A 184 -19.39 1.08 2.22
CA TYR A 184 -20.23 -0.02 2.67
C TYR A 184 -19.61 -1.38 2.31
N LEU A 185 -19.14 -1.56 1.08
CA LEU A 185 -18.47 -2.80 0.66
C LEU A 185 -17.21 -3.07 1.50
N ALA A 186 -16.45 -2.03 1.84
CA ALA A 186 -15.26 -2.16 2.68
C ALA A 186 -15.58 -2.60 4.12
N THR A 187 -16.82 -2.44 4.62
CA THR A 187 -17.20 -3.01 5.93
C THR A 187 -17.33 -4.52 5.90
N PHE A 188 -17.45 -5.13 4.71
CA PHE A 188 -17.47 -6.58 4.47
C PHE A 188 -16.16 -7.07 3.85
N ASP A 189 -15.08 -6.29 3.95
CA ASP A 189 -13.78 -6.58 3.36
C ASP A 189 -13.81 -6.82 1.84
N VAL A 190 -14.76 -6.18 1.16
CA VAL A 190 -14.85 -6.12 -0.30
C VAL A 190 -14.24 -4.81 -0.79
N TYR A 191 -13.17 -4.91 -1.58
CA TYR A 191 -12.41 -3.77 -2.08
C TYR A 191 -12.57 -3.67 -3.61
N PRO A 192 -13.62 -2.96 -4.09
CA PRO A 192 -13.93 -2.89 -5.52
C PRO A 192 -12.86 -2.12 -6.30
N LEU A 193 -12.66 -2.52 -7.56
CA LEU A 193 -11.82 -1.83 -8.52
C LEU A 193 -12.70 -1.03 -9.48
N LEU A 194 -12.28 0.21 -9.78
CA LEU A 194 -12.90 0.99 -10.84
C LEU A 194 -12.45 0.42 -12.19
N ASN A 195 -13.41 0.25 -13.10
CA ASN A 195 -13.17 -0.30 -14.43
C ASN A 195 -13.82 0.56 -15.52
N GLY A 196 -13.30 0.46 -16.73
CA GLY A 196 -13.84 1.13 -17.92
C GLY A 196 -13.95 2.64 -17.76
N GLY A 197 -15.09 3.21 -18.19
CA GLY A 197 -15.34 4.66 -18.14
C GLY A 197 -15.47 5.26 -16.74
N THR A 198 -15.51 4.45 -15.67
CA THR A 198 -15.45 4.96 -14.30
C THR A 198 -14.01 5.19 -13.83
N LEU A 199 -13.05 4.45 -14.40
CA LEU A 199 -11.62 4.65 -14.15
C LEU A 199 -11.04 5.77 -15.05
N LEU A 200 -11.58 5.91 -16.26
CA LEU A 200 -11.15 6.87 -17.30
C LEU A 200 -11.89 8.21 -17.21
#